data_AF-A0A4Q3SJX1-F1
#
_entry.id   AF-A0A4Q3SJX1-F1
#
_cell.length_a   1.000
_cell.length_b   1.000
_cell.length_c   1.000
_cell.angle_alpha   90.00
_cell.angle_beta   90.00
_cell.angle_gamma   90.00
#
_symmetry.space_group_name_H-M   'P 1'
#
loop_
_entity.id
_entity.type
_entity.pdbx_description
1 polymer ?
#
loop_
_entity_poly.entity_id
_entity_poly.type
_entity_poly.pdbx_seq_one_letter_code
_entity_poly.pdbx_strand_id
1 'polypeptide(L)'
;MLRSLFICFVAVLLGAQVFAQGSDELKKKQAEIQNEIDDLRRSLDATKKNRKTGLGQLSMIQKKLRLREEAIGNINDQIDMIQGNISTSRNEISRLKAELDTLKIQYEKSVVYAYKNRSNYDFLNFIFSATNFNDALRRVQYLKSYRNYREEQASNILNTQKVLAQKISGLESTRKQKDDVLERQEKEKLVLVSERKEKDEIVSKLKARESELNKELNAKKKADAKLKAAVTAAINREIRKAAEEER
;
A
#
# COMPACT_ATOMS: atom_id res chain seq x y z
N MET A 1 3.78 -18.82 -81.92
CA MET A 1 2.48 -19.40 -81.51
C MET A 1 2.59 -20.80 -80.88
N LEU A 2 3.63 -21.60 -81.15
CA LEU A 2 3.84 -22.92 -80.52
C LEU A 2 4.11 -22.91 -78.99
N ARG A 3 4.73 -21.85 -78.44
CA ARG A 3 5.03 -21.75 -77.00
C ARG A 3 3.80 -21.48 -76.11
N SER A 4 2.80 -20.75 -76.62
CA SER A 4 1.55 -20.50 -75.88
C SER A 4 0.64 -21.74 -75.82
N LEU A 5 0.68 -22.58 -76.86
CA LEU A 5 -0.06 -23.85 -76.88
C LEU A 5 0.53 -24.89 -75.91
N PHE A 6 1.85 -24.87 -75.68
CA PHE A 6 2.51 -25.77 -74.73
C PHE A 6 2.21 -25.43 -73.27
N ILE A 7 2.06 -24.14 -72.94
CA ILE A 7 1.69 -23.66 -71.59
C ILE A 7 0.22 -23.98 -71.27
N CYS A 8 -0.69 -23.92 -72.25
CA CYS A 8 -2.06 -24.39 -72.07
C CYS A 8 -2.15 -25.93 -71.92
N PHE A 9 -1.28 -26.70 -72.57
CA PHE A 9 -1.30 -28.16 -72.47
C PHE A 9 -0.79 -28.68 -71.11
N VAL A 10 0.20 -28.02 -70.50
CA VAL A 10 0.71 -28.37 -69.16
C VAL A 10 -0.26 -27.94 -68.04
N ALA A 11 -1.02 -26.86 -68.23
CA ALA A 11 -2.07 -26.45 -67.29
C ALA A 11 -3.27 -27.43 -67.26
N VAL A 12 -3.54 -28.13 -68.36
CA VAL A 12 -4.60 -29.16 -68.43
C VAL A 12 -4.15 -30.48 -67.80
N LEU A 13 -2.86 -30.83 -67.88
CA LEU A 13 -2.32 -32.07 -67.29
C LEU A 13 -2.14 -32.00 -65.76
N LEU A 14 -1.98 -30.81 -65.17
CA LEU A 14 -1.98 -30.62 -63.71
C LEU A 14 -3.39 -30.52 -63.10
N GLY A 15 -4.44 -30.41 -63.92
CA GLY A 15 -5.84 -30.40 -63.47
C GLY A 15 -6.44 -31.79 -63.22
N ALA A 16 -5.76 -32.88 -63.62
CA ALA A 16 -6.30 -34.24 -63.60
C ALA A 16 -5.84 -35.10 -62.40
N GLN A 17 -5.23 -34.50 -61.37
CA GLN A 17 -4.85 -35.19 -60.14
C GLN A 17 -5.50 -34.53 -58.91
N VAL A 18 -6.79 -34.17 -59.02
CA VAL A 18 -7.65 -34.13 -57.83
C VAL A 18 -7.94 -35.58 -57.47
N PHE A 19 -6.95 -36.26 -56.89
CA PHE A 19 -7.20 -37.53 -56.21
C PHE A 19 -8.25 -37.24 -55.16
N ALA A 20 -9.42 -37.84 -55.34
CA ALA A 20 -10.45 -37.89 -54.34
C ALA A 20 -9.84 -38.51 -53.09
N GLN A 21 -9.64 -37.71 -52.03
CA GLN A 21 -9.47 -38.27 -50.69
C GLN A 21 -10.68 -39.15 -50.44
N GLY A 22 -10.45 -40.47 -50.32
CA GLY A 22 -11.51 -41.43 -50.08
C GLY A 22 -12.25 -41.08 -48.79
N SER A 23 -13.56 -41.33 -48.75
CA SER A 23 -14.39 -41.01 -47.58
C SER A 23 -13.82 -41.60 -46.28
N ASP A 24 -13.10 -42.71 -46.33
CA ASP A 24 -12.48 -43.37 -45.18
C ASP A 24 -11.27 -42.63 -44.58
N GLU A 25 -10.46 -41.94 -45.39
CA GLU A 25 -9.34 -41.13 -44.87
C GLU A 25 -9.88 -39.86 -44.17
N LEU A 26 -10.94 -39.27 -44.72
CA LEU A 26 -11.63 -38.14 -44.11
C LEU A 26 -12.35 -38.53 -42.80
N LYS A 27 -12.94 -39.73 -42.74
CA LYS A 27 -13.51 -40.30 -41.50
C LYS A 27 -12.44 -40.53 -40.43
N LYS A 28 -11.25 -41.02 -40.78
CA LYS A 28 -10.13 -41.17 -39.84
C LYS A 28 -9.67 -39.83 -39.26
N LYS A 29 -9.46 -38.82 -40.12
CA LYS A 29 -9.13 -37.45 -39.69
C LYS A 29 -10.23 -36.84 -38.81
N GLN A 30 -11.48 -37.16 -39.08
CA GLN A 30 -12.61 -36.70 -38.27
C GLN A 30 -12.61 -37.34 -36.88
N ALA A 31 -12.32 -38.65 -36.80
CA ALA A 31 -12.18 -39.34 -35.51
C ALA A 31 -11.03 -38.77 -34.68
N GLU A 32 -9.89 -38.45 -35.29
CA GLU A 32 -8.76 -37.80 -34.62
C GLU A 32 -9.12 -36.41 -34.07
N ILE A 33 -9.75 -35.55 -34.89
CA ILE A 33 -10.19 -34.22 -34.43
C ILE A 33 -11.22 -34.32 -33.30
N GLN A 34 -12.10 -35.32 -33.35
CA GLN A 34 -13.09 -35.54 -32.30
C GLN A 34 -12.43 -35.95 -30.97
N ASN A 35 -11.41 -36.81 -31.03
CA ASN A 35 -10.62 -37.17 -29.84
C ASN A 35 -9.90 -35.96 -29.24
N GLU A 36 -9.28 -35.12 -30.08
CA GLU A 36 -8.63 -33.87 -29.63
C GLU A 36 -9.63 -32.90 -28.99
N ILE A 37 -10.85 -32.78 -29.53
CA ILE A 37 -11.92 -31.97 -28.94
C ILE A 37 -12.31 -32.49 -27.54
N ASP A 38 -12.40 -33.80 -27.37
CA ASP A 38 -12.80 -34.40 -26.11
C ASP A 38 -11.68 -34.30 -25.05
N ASP A 39 -10.41 -34.40 -25.44
CA ASP A 39 -9.28 -34.13 -24.56
C ASP A 39 -9.16 -32.65 -24.18
N LEU A 40 -9.47 -31.72 -25.11
CA LEU A 40 -9.58 -30.29 -24.81
C LEU A 40 -10.73 -30.01 -23.83
N ARG A 41 -11.88 -30.68 -23.97
CA ARG A 41 -13.00 -30.57 -23.02
C ARG A 41 -12.62 -31.05 -21.63
N ARG A 42 -11.96 -32.21 -21.53
CA ARG A 42 -11.43 -32.74 -20.26
C ARG A 42 -10.44 -31.78 -19.63
N SER A 43 -9.52 -31.23 -20.43
CA SER A 43 -8.54 -30.23 -19.99
C SER A 43 -9.19 -28.93 -19.51
N LEU A 44 -10.27 -28.51 -20.17
CA LEU A 44 -11.05 -27.33 -19.81
C LEU A 44 -11.84 -27.55 -18.50
N ASP A 45 -12.43 -28.72 -18.30
CA ASP A 45 -13.11 -29.06 -17.04
C ASP A 45 -12.12 -29.25 -15.88
N ALA A 46 -10.95 -29.85 -16.12
CA ALA A 46 -9.85 -29.87 -15.16
C ALA A 46 -9.38 -28.44 -14.83
N THR A 47 -9.29 -27.55 -15.82
CA THR A 47 -8.94 -26.13 -15.63
C THR A 47 -10.01 -25.38 -14.83
N LYS A 48 -11.31 -25.65 -15.05
CA LYS A 48 -12.40 -25.11 -14.20
C LYS A 48 -12.29 -25.59 -12.76
N LYS A 49 -11.93 -26.86 -12.53
CA LYS A 49 -11.69 -27.39 -11.18
C LYS A 49 -10.49 -26.70 -10.51
N ASN A 50 -9.40 -26.51 -11.23
CA ASN A 50 -8.24 -25.74 -10.76
C ASN A 50 -8.55 -24.26 -10.55
N ARG A 51 -9.47 -23.68 -11.34
CA ARG A 51 -10.00 -22.33 -11.12
C ARG A 51 -10.68 -22.22 -9.77
N LYS A 52 -11.41 -23.26 -9.31
CA LYS A 52 -12.00 -23.27 -7.97
C LYS A 52 -10.94 -23.18 -6.87
N THR A 53 -9.83 -23.89 -7.02
CA THR A 53 -8.66 -23.76 -6.12
C THR A 53 -8.04 -22.36 -6.20
N GLY A 54 -7.88 -21.82 -7.42
CA GLY A 54 -7.39 -20.46 -7.65
C GLY A 54 -8.32 -19.37 -7.09
N LEU A 55 -9.64 -19.57 -7.07
CA LEU A 55 -10.60 -18.69 -6.41
C LEU A 55 -10.43 -18.72 -4.89
N GLY A 56 -10.09 -19.87 -4.30
CA GLY A 56 -9.71 -19.97 -2.90
C GLY A 56 -8.44 -19.19 -2.58
N GLN A 57 -7.40 -19.32 -3.42
CA GLN A 57 -6.17 -18.53 -3.30
C GLN A 57 -6.45 -17.02 -3.48
N LEU A 58 -7.31 -16.65 -4.44
CA LEU A 58 -7.74 -15.27 -4.66
C LEU A 58 -8.48 -14.70 -3.45
N SER A 59 -9.36 -15.48 -2.84
CA SER A 59 -10.08 -15.07 -1.63
C SER A 59 -9.12 -14.85 -0.45
N MET A 60 -8.11 -15.73 -0.30
CA MET A 60 -7.09 -15.58 0.74
C MET A 60 -6.24 -14.32 0.52
N ILE A 61 -5.74 -14.06 -0.69
CA ILE A 61 -4.93 -12.86 -0.97
C ILE A 61 -5.78 -11.58 -0.84
N GLN A 62 -7.06 -11.60 -1.23
CA GLN A 62 -7.98 -10.48 -0.99
C GLN A 62 -8.19 -10.22 0.51
N LYS A 63 -8.32 -11.27 1.31
CA LYS A 63 -8.40 -11.14 2.78
C LYS A 63 -7.11 -10.54 3.35
N LYS A 64 -5.93 -11.00 2.89
CA LYS A 64 -4.63 -10.43 3.28
C LYS A 64 -4.55 -8.94 2.94
N LEU A 65 -4.86 -8.56 1.70
CA LEU A 65 -4.87 -7.17 1.24
C LEU A 65 -5.77 -6.28 2.11
N ARG A 66 -6.99 -6.72 2.42
CA ARG A 66 -7.90 -5.96 3.28
C ARG A 66 -7.33 -5.76 4.68
N LEU A 67 -6.81 -6.83 5.31
CA LEU A 67 -6.19 -6.74 6.63
C LEU A 67 -4.94 -5.84 6.62
N ARG A 68 -4.19 -5.84 5.52
CA ARG A 68 -3.03 -4.97 5.32
C ARG A 68 -3.42 -3.50 5.21
N GLU A 69 -4.46 -3.21 4.43
CA GLU A 69 -5.01 -1.85 4.29
C GLU A 69 -5.57 -1.33 5.62
N GLU A 70 -6.25 -2.19 6.39
CA GLU A 70 -6.70 -1.88 7.75
C GLU A 70 -5.53 -1.62 8.71
N ALA A 71 -4.48 -2.44 8.67
CA ALA A 71 -3.28 -2.23 9.48
C ALA A 71 -2.58 -0.90 9.13
N ILE A 72 -2.46 -0.56 7.85
CA ILE A 72 -1.92 0.73 7.41
C ILE A 72 -2.81 1.89 7.89
N GLY A 73 -4.13 1.74 7.84
CA GLY A 73 -5.08 2.70 8.39
C GLY A 73 -4.83 2.96 9.88
N ASN A 74 -4.77 1.91 10.69
CA ASN A 74 -4.49 2.00 12.13
C ASN A 74 -3.12 2.66 12.41
N ILE A 75 -2.11 2.39 11.59
CA ILE A 75 -0.79 3.02 11.69
C ILE A 75 -0.87 4.53 11.39
N ASN A 76 -1.68 4.94 10.40
CA ASN A 76 -1.90 6.36 10.09
C ASN A 76 -2.55 7.08 11.27
N ASP A 77 -3.60 6.49 11.86
CA ASP A 77 -4.27 7.06 13.03
C ASP A 77 -3.29 7.20 14.21
N GLN A 78 -2.41 6.21 14.39
CA GLN A 78 -1.34 6.28 15.39
C GLN A 78 -0.36 7.44 15.10
N ILE A 79 0.05 7.62 13.85
CA ILE A 79 0.92 8.74 13.43
C ILE A 79 0.25 10.08 13.72
N ASP A 80 -1.03 10.22 13.39
CA ASP A 80 -1.77 11.47 13.58
C ASP A 80 -1.94 11.80 15.07
N MET A 81 -2.23 10.81 15.91
CA MET A 81 -2.25 10.97 17.36
C MET A 81 -0.89 11.43 17.90
N ILE A 82 0.21 10.79 17.46
CA ILE A 82 1.57 11.17 17.86
C ILE A 82 1.90 12.60 17.40
N GLN A 83 1.49 12.99 16.20
CA GLN A 83 1.67 14.36 15.70
C GLN A 83 0.89 15.39 16.54
N GLY A 84 -0.33 15.06 16.94
CA GLY A 84 -1.12 15.87 17.89
C GLY A 84 -0.36 16.07 19.21
N ASN A 85 0.15 15.00 19.80
CA ASN A 85 0.94 15.05 21.04
C ASN A 85 2.22 15.88 20.90
N ILE A 86 2.91 15.78 19.76
CA ILE A 86 4.09 16.60 19.44
C ILE A 86 3.71 18.08 19.38
N SER A 87 2.59 18.41 18.74
CA SER A 87 2.11 19.80 18.63
C SER A 87 1.79 20.39 20.01
N THR A 88 1.05 19.66 20.84
CA THR A 88 0.73 20.04 22.22
C THR A 88 2.01 20.25 23.04
N SER A 89 2.95 19.31 22.97
CA SER A 89 4.22 19.40 23.70
C SER A 89 5.06 20.61 23.26
N ARG A 90 5.08 20.94 21.97
CA ARG A 90 5.77 22.14 21.45
C ARG A 90 5.15 23.42 22.00
N ASN A 91 3.83 23.50 22.05
CA ASN A 91 3.13 24.66 22.61
C ASN A 91 3.42 24.83 24.11
N GLU A 92 3.39 23.74 24.87
CA GLU A 92 3.76 23.74 26.29
C GLU A 92 5.21 24.17 26.51
N ILE A 93 6.15 23.65 25.72
CA ILE A 93 7.56 24.05 25.76
C ILE A 93 7.71 25.54 25.46
N SER A 94 7.01 26.07 24.46
CA SER A 94 7.04 27.49 24.11
C SER A 94 6.53 28.36 25.27
N ARG A 95 5.40 27.97 25.88
CA ARG A 95 4.85 28.64 27.06
C ARG A 95 5.84 28.63 28.24
N LEU A 96 6.41 27.46 28.56
CA LEU A 96 7.37 27.32 29.66
C LEU A 96 8.64 28.14 29.43
N LYS A 97 9.11 28.28 28.17
CA LYS A 97 10.23 29.16 27.84
C LYS A 97 9.89 30.62 28.11
N ALA A 98 8.74 31.10 27.65
CA ALA A 98 8.31 32.48 27.89
C ALA A 98 8.11 32.78 29.39
N GLU A 99 7.55 31.82 30.13
CA GLU A 99 7.41 31.89 31.58
C GLU A 99 8.78 31.95 32.27
N LEU A 100 9.70 31.07 31.88
CA LEU A 100 11.06 31.05 32.43
C LEU A 100 11.81 32.37 32.16
N ASP A 101 11.68 32.93 30.96
CA ASP A 101 12.30 34.21 30.61
C ASP A 101 11.72 35.35 31.46
N THR A 102 10.40 35.35 31.67
CA THR A 102 9.73 36.32 32.55
C THR A 102 10.24 36.20 34.00
N LEU A 103 10.31 34.98 34.53
CA LEU A 103 10.82 34.73 35.88
C LEU A 103 12.27 35.21 36.03
N LYS A 104 13.13 34.94 35.04
CA LYS A 104 14.53 35.40 35.03
C LYS A 104 14.64 36.92 35.02
N ILE A 105 13.88 37.62 34.18
CA ILE A 105 13.87 39.09 34.13
C ILE A 105 13.42 39.68 35.47
N GLN A 106 12.39 39.11 36.10
CA GLN A 106 11.92 39.55 37.41
C GLN A 106 12.96 39.31 38.51
N TYR A 107 13.60 38.15 38.50
CA TYR A 107 14.65 37.82 39.44
C TYR A 107 15.89 38.70 39.25
N GLU A 108 16.30 38.98 38.02
CA GLU A 108 17.40 39.90 37.70
C GLU A 108 17.16 41.28 38.32
N LYS A 109 15.98 41.87 38.10
CA LYS A 109 15.60 43.16 38.71
C LYS A 109 15.70 43.12 40.23
N SER A 110 15.24 42.02 40.83
CA SER A 110 15.30 41.80 42.27
C SER A 110 16.74 41.70 42.78
N VAL A 111 17.61 40.96 42.08
CA VAL A 111 19.03 40.83 42.42
C VAL A 111 19.76 42.17 42.29
N VAL A 112 19.53 42.91 41.21
CA VAL A 112 20.13 44.25 41.00
C VAL A 112 19.71 45.21 42.11
N TYR A 113 18.44 45.21 42.49
CA TYR A 113 17.96 46.03 43.60
C TYR A 113 18.62 45.61 44.93
N ALA A 114 18.65 44.32 45.24
CA ALA A 114 19.31 43.81 46.44
C ALA A 114 20.80 44.16 46.49
N TYR A 115 21.49 44.12 45.36
CA TYR A 115 22.91 44.49 45.25
C TYR A 115 23.14 45.98 45.51
N LYS A 116 22.29 46.85 44.94
CA LYS A 116 22.38 48.30 45.14
C LYS A 116 22.13 48.72 46.59
N ASN A 117 21.33 47.95 47.34
CA ASN A 117 20.94 48.24 48.72
C ASN A 117 21.59 47.28 49.73
N ARG A 118 22.75 46.71 49.39
CA ARG A 118 23.41 45.66 50.20
C ARG A 118 24.16 46.18 51.43
N SER A 119 24.38 47.50 51.54
CA SER A 119 25.14 48.06 52.65
C SER A 119 24.38 47.83 53.97
N ASN A 120 25.09 47.37 55.00
CA ASN A 120 24.52 47.28 56.35
C ASN A 120 24.05 48.66 56.83
N TYR A 121 24.67 49.75 56.36
CA TYR A 121 24.23 51.11 56.62
C TYR A 121 22.89 51.44 55.96
N ASP A 122 22.65 51.01 54.72
CA ASP A 122 21.37 51.25 54.03
C ASP A 122 20.23 50.51 54.74
N PHE A 123 20.48 49.28 55.19
CA PHE A 123 19.55 48.51 56.00
C PHE A 123 19.22 49.20 57.31
N LEU A 124 20.24 49.58 58.10
CA LEU A 124 20.04 50.25 59.38
C LEU A 124 19.38 51.61 59.20
N ASN A 125 19.77 52.40 58.19
CA ASN A 125 19.17 53.68 57.88
C ASN A 125 17.68 53.54 57.49
N PHE A 126 17.32 52.50 56.74
CA PHE A 126 15.93 52.21 56.42
C PHE A 126 15.11 51.83 57.66
N ILE A 127 15.66 51.10 58.62
CA ILE A 127 14.95 50.78 59.88
C ILE A 127 14.89 51.99 60.82
N PHE A 128 15.99 52.73 61.00
CA PHE A 128 16.08 53.86 61.94
C PHE A 128 15.42 55.15 61.44
N SER A 129 15.14 55.28 60.14
CA SER A 129 14.29 56.35 59.60
C SER A 129 12.78 56.10 59.79
N ALA A 130 12.42 55.13 60.65
CA ALA A 130 11.04 54.87 61.01
C ALA A 130 10.47 55.97 61.91
N THR A 131 9.20 56.32 61.70
CA THR A 131 8.49 57.35 62.47
C THR A 131 8.14 56.90 63.89
N ASN A 132 8.06 55.58 64.12
CA ASN A 132 7.81 54.97 65.42
C ASN A 132 8.22 53.48 65.40
N PHE A 133 8.14 52.82 66.57
CA PHE A 133 8.52 51.41 66.73
C PHE A 133 7.71 50.46 65.83
N ASN A 134 6.41 50.70 65.66
CA ASN A 134 5.55 49.86 64.82
C ASN A 134 5.92 49.97 63.33
N ASP A 135 6.28 51.17 62.86
CA ASP A 135 6.84 51.40 61.51
C ASP A 135 8.17 50.64 61.33
N ALA A 136 9.08 50.71 62.31
CA ALA A 136 10.33 49.95 62.27
C ALA A 136 10.10 48.43 62.19
N LEU A 137 9.17 47.89 62.98
CA LEU A 137 8.80 46.47 62.96
C LEU A 137 8.23 46.04 61.60
N ARG A 138 7.36 46.86 60.99
CA ARG A 138 6.82 46.61 59.65
C ARG A 138 7.92 46.61 58.59
N ARG A 139 8.89 47.52 58.67
CA ARG A 139 10.04 47.58 57.76
C ARG A 139 10.94 46.33 57.88
N VAL A 140 11.19 45.83 59.10
CA VAL A 140 11.89 44.55 59.31
C VAL A 140 11.13 43.38 58.68
N GLN A 141 9.81 43.30 58.90
CA GLN A 141 8.97 42.27 58.29
C GLN A 141 8.99 42.34 56.76
N TYR A 142 8.91 43.55 56.19
CA TYR A 142 8.99 43.77 54.75
C TYR A 142 10.31 43.23 54.16
N LEU A 143 11.44 43.52 54.79
CA LEU A 143 12.76 43.03 54.33
C LEU A 143 12.88 41.51 54.42
N LYS A 144 12.30 40.90 55.47
CA LYS A 144 12.21 39.44 55.59
C LYS A 144 11.37 38.86 54.46
N SER A 145 10.18 39.41 54.21
CA SER A 145 9.31 38.98 53.11
C SER A 145 10.00 39.14 51.75
N TYR A 146 10.76 40.21 51.55
CA TYR A 146 11.53 40.43 50.32
C TYR A 146 12.63 39.37 50.10
N ARG A 147 13.36 38.98 51.16
CA ARG A 147 14.33 37.88 51.09
C ARG A 147 13.66 36.56 50.75
N ASN A 148 12.57 36.23 51.45
CA ASN A 148 11.80 35.02 51.20
C ASN A 148 11.27 34.98 49.75
N TYR A 149 10.74 36.09 49.25
CA TYR A 149 10.25 36.19 47.88
C TYR A 149 11.36 35.96 46.85
N ARG A 150 12.59 36.46 47.10
CA ARG A 150 13.74 36.18 46.23
C ARG A 150 14.15 34.72 46.22
N GLU A 151 14.14 34.06 47.37
CA GLU A 151 14.41 32.63 47.48
C GLU A 151 13.35 31.82 46.72
N GLU A 152 12.07 32.21 46.85
CA GLU A 152 10.96 31.62 46.11
C GLU A 152 11.10 31.82 44.60
N GLN A 153 11.46 33.03 44.14
CA GLN A 153 11.73 33.31 42.72
C GLN A 153 12.83 32.40 42.17
N ALA A 154 13.93 32.23 42.91
CA ALA A 154 15.02 31.34 42.49
C ALA A 154 14.56 29.87 42.42
N SER A 155 13.80 29.42 43.43
CA SER A 155 13.20 28.07 43.43
C SER A 155 12.27 27.85 42.24
N ASN A 156 11.41 28.83 41.93
CA ASN A 156 10.49 28.77 40.80
C ASN A 156 11.23 28.70 39.47
N ILE A 157 12.30 29.49 39.28
CA ILE A 157 13.17 29.39 38.09
C ILE A 157 13.73 27.98 37.93
N LEU A 158 14.31 27.41 38.98
CA LEU A 158 14.91 26.08 38.95
C LEU A 158 13.87 25.00 38.65
N ASN A 159 12.69 25.09 39.26
CA ASN A 159 11.58 24.16 39.02
C ASN A 159 11.10 24.26 37.57
N THR A 160 10.87 25.47 37.05
CA THR A 160 10.45 25.68 35.65
C THR A 160 11.51 25.18 34.66
N GLN A 161 12.81 25.39 34.95
CA GLN A 161 13.90 24.82 34.15
C GLN A 161 13.86 23.28 34.11
N LYS A 162 13.65 22.65 35.27
CA LYS A 162 13.55 21.19 35.38
C LYS A 162 12.36 20.66 34.58
N VAL A 163 11.18 21.26 34.74
CA VAL A 163 9.97 20.86 33.99
C VAL A 163 10.17 21.06 32.49
N LEU A 164 10.75 22.18 32.08
CA LEU A 164 11.07 22.45 30.68
C LEU A 164 12.02 21.39 30.09
N ALA A 165 13.09 21.04 30.80
CA ALA A 165 14.03 20.01 30.37
C ALA A 165 13.35 18.64 30.22
N GLN A 166 12.49 18.26 31.18
CA GLN A 166 11.69 17.03 31.11
C GLN A 166 10.75 17.02 29.91
N LYS A 167 10.08 18.14 29.62
CA LYS A 167 9.18 18.26 28.46
C LYS A 167 9.93 18.16 27.13
N ILE A 168 11.12 18.77 27.03
CA ILE A 168 11.98 18.66 25.85
C ILE A 168 12.41 17.20 25.62
N SER A 169 12.90 16.53 26.67
CA SER A 169 13.30 15.12 26.59
C SER A 169 12.11 14.20 26.22
N GLY A 170 10.93 14.45 26.80
CA GLY A 170 9.70 13.76 26.45
C GLY A 170 9.35 13.92 24.96
N LEU A 171 9.41 15.16 24.45
CA LEU A 171 9.17 15.45 23.03
C LEU A 171 10.17 14.71 22.11
N GLU A 172 11.44 14.64 22.47
CA GLU A 172 12.44 13.89 21.70
C GLU A 172 12.12 12.39 21.66
N SER A 173 11.68 11.82 22.78
CA SER A 173 11.23 10.42 22.84
C SER A 173 10.02 10.17 21.95
N THR A 174 9.00 11.05 22.02
CA THR A 174 7.82 10.96 21.15
C THR A 174 8.17 11.09 19.66
N ARG A 175 9.18 11.90 19.30
CA ARG A 175 9.66 11.99 17.91
C ARG A 175 10.30 10.68 17.44
N LYS A 176 11.13 10.04 18.28
CA LYS A 176 11.70 8.71 17.96
C LYS A 176 10.61 7.66 17.77
N GLN A 177 9.61 7.64 18.64
CA GLN A 177 8.45 6.75 18.49
C GLN A 177 7.72 6.99 17.17
N LYS A 178 7.60 8.25 16.72
CA LYS A 178 7.03 8.57 15.41
C LYS A 178 7.84 7.95 14.27
N ASP A 179 9.16 8.05 14.33
CA ASP A 179 10.07 7.50 13.31
C ASP A 179 9.94 5.97 13.24
N ASP A 180 9.86 5.28 14.39
CA ASP A 180 9.63 3.83 14.45
C ASP A 180 8.27 3.42 13.84
N VAL A 181 7.22 4.23 14.06
CA VAL A 181 5.89 3.99 13.48
C VAL A 181 5.90 4.20 11.97
N LEU A 182 6.61 5.21 11.47
CA LEU A 182 6.79 5.45 10.04
C LEU A 182 7.54 4.31 9.36
N GLU A 183 8.58 3.76 10.00
CA GLU A 183 9.30 2.60 9.46
C GLU A 183 8.38 1.37 9.34
N ARG A 184 7.53 1.14 10.36
CA ARG A 184 6.52 0.07 10.30
C ARG A 184 5.52 0.31 9.17
N GLN A 185 5.05 1.54 8.99
CA GLN A 185 4.14 1.91 7.89
C GLN A 185 4.75 1.56 6.53
N GLU A 186 6.02 1.90 6.33
CA GLU A 186 6.71 1.65 5.06
C GLU A 186 6.86 0.15 4.78
N LYS A 187 7.21 -0.64 5.80
CA LYS A 187 7.26 -2.10 5.68
C LYS A 187 5.90 -2.68 5.26
N GLU A 188 4.81 -2.24 5.88
CA GLU A 188 3.46 -2.70 5.52
C GLU A 188 3.07 -2.29 4.09
N LYS A 189 3.46 -1.09 3.61
CA LYS A 189 3.23 -0.64 2.23
C LYS A 189 4.00 -1.49 1.21
N LEU A 190 5.27 -1.81 1.49
CA LEU A 190 6.06 -2.69 0.62
C LEU A 190 5.42 -4.08 0.51
N VAL A 191 4.95 -4.63 1.62
CA VAL A 191 4.23 -5.91 1.62
C VAL A 191 2.92 -5.79 0.84
N LEU A 192 2.15 -4.72 1.01
CA LEU A 192 0.92 -4.49 0.25
C LEU A 192 1.15 -4.49 -1.27
N VAL A 193 2.23 -3.85 -1.74
CA VAL A 193 2.60 -3.85 -3.16
C VAL A 193 2.89 -5.27 -3.65
N SER A 194 3.61 -6.07 -2.86
CA SER A 194 3.90 -7.47 -3.21
C SER A 194 2.63 -8.33 -3.26
N GLU A 195 1.71 -8.17 -2.29
CA GLU A 195 0.44 -8.89 -2.23
C GLU A 195 -0.49 -8.48 -3.41
N ARG A 196 -0.45 -7.21 -3.83
CA ARG A 196 -1.21 -6.73 -5.01
C ARG A 196 -0.69 -7.39 -6.28
N LYS A 197 0.64 -7.47 -6.43
CA LYS A 197 1.28 -8.15 -7.56
C LYS A 197 0.91 -9.63 -7.59
N GLU A 198 0.96 -10.32 -6.44
CA GLU A 198 0.56 -11.73 -6.32
C GLU A 198 -0.91 -11.92 -6.75
N LYS A 199 -1.82 -11.05 -6.29
CA LYS A 199 -3.23 -11.07 -6.70
C LYS A 199 -3.38 -10.90 -8.22
N ASP A 200 -2.69 -9.95 -8.82
CA ASP A 200 -2.76 -9.69 -10.27
C ASP A 200 -2.19 -10.86 -11.09
N GLU A 201 -1.11 -11.50 -10.62
CA GLU A 201 -0.55 -12.69 -11.23
C GLU A 201 -1.51 -13.88 -11.19
N ILE A 202 -2.18 -14.12 -10.05
CA ILE A 202 -3.20 -15.18 -9.92
C ILE A 202 -4.34 -14.92 -10.90
N VAL A 203 -4.86 -13.69 -10.94
CA VAL A 203 -5.95 -13.32 -11.85
C VAL A 203 -5.55 -13.48 -13.33
N SER A 204 -4.34 -13.05 -13.68
CA SER A 204 -3.81 -13.17 -15.04
C SER A 204 -3.65 -14.63 -15.48
N LYS A 205 -3.02 -15.48 -14.65
CA LYS A 205 -2.85 -16.92 -14.91
C LYS A 205 -4.19 -17.62 -15.10
N LEU A 206 -5.18 -17.33 -14.26
CA LEU A 206 -6.52 -17.91 -14.36
C LEU A 206 -7.26 -17.51 -15.64
N LYS A 207 -7.13 -16.25 -16.08
CA LYS A 207 -7.75 -15.75 -17.31
C LYS A 207 -7.05 -16.27 -18.58
N ALA A 208 -5.72 -16.28 -18.60
CA ALA A 208 -4.93 -16.69 -19.77
C ALA A 208 -5.20 -18.15 -20.15
N ARG A 209 -5.14 -19.07 -19.18
CA ARG A 209 -5.36 -20.51 -19.38
C ARG A 209 -6.76 -20.81 -19.92
N GLU A 210 -7.78 -20.13 -19.40
CA GLU A 210 -9.16 -20.29 -19.88
C GLU A 210 -9.35 -19.71 -21.29
N SER A 211 -8.74 -18.57 -21.60
CA SER A 211 -8.83 -17.95 -22.93
C SER A 211 -8.15 -18.81 -24.01
N GLU A 212 -6.96 -19.33 -23.72
CA GLU A 212 -6.19 -20.21 -24.62
C GLU A 212 -6.98 -21.46 -25.00
N LEU A 213 -7.45 -22.22 -24.00
CA LEU A 213 -8.23 -23.45 -24.23
C LEU A 213 -9.54 -23.19 -24.98
N ASN A 214 -10.22 -22.06 -24.71
CA ASN A 214 -11.43 -21.71 -25.46
C ASN A 214 -11.15 -21.35 -26.92
N LYS A 215 -10.04 -20.64 -27.20
CA LYS A 215 -9.62 -20.34 -28.58
C LYS A 215 -9.31 -21.63 -29.34
N GLU A 216 -8.55 -22.54 -28.73
CA GLU A 216 -8.17 -23.81 -29.34
C GLU A 216 -9.39 -24.71 -29.60
N LEU A 217 -10.29 -24.82 -28.62
CA LEU A 217 -11.54 -25.57 -28.74
C LEU A 217 -12.43 -25.01 -29.87
N ASN A 218 -12.54 -23.69 -29.99
CA ASN A 218 -13.33 -23.06 -31.05
C ASN A 218 -12.71 -23.26 -32.43
N ALA A 219 -11.38 -23.25 -32.54
CA ALA A 219 -10.68 -23.55 -33.79
C ALA A 219 -10.92 -25.01 -34.22
N LYS A 220 -10.76 -25.97 -33.29
CA LYS A 220 -10.97 -27.40 -33.56
C LYS A 220 -12.43 -27.74 -33.89
N LYS A 221 -13.41 -27.13 -33.21
CA LYS A 221 -14.84 -27.25 -33.58
C LYS A 221 -15.14 -26.75 -34.99
N LYS A 222 -14.54 -25.63 -35.41
CA LYS A 222 -14.69 -25.13 -36.79
C LYS A 222 -14.06 -26.09 -37.80
N ALA A 223 -12.92 -26.70 -37.47
CA ALA A 223 -12.28 -27.71 -38.31
C ALA A 223 -13.14 -28.99 -38.43
N ASP A 224 -13.66 -29.50 -37.32
CA ASP A 224 -14.59 -30.64 -37.30
C ASP A 224 -15.84 -30.39 -38.14
N ALA A 225 -16.47 -29.21 -38.01
CA ALA A 225 -17.66 -28.86 -38.80
C ALA A 225 -17.37 -28.82 -40.31
N LYS A 226 -16.22 -28.27 -40.71
CA LYS A 226 -15.79 -28.27 -42.12
C LYS A 226 -15.52 -29.70 -42.63
N LEU A 227 -14.90 -30.53 -41.81
CA LEU A 227 -14.56 -31.90 -42.18
C LEU A 227 -15.81 -32.78 -42.27
N LYS A 228 -16.77 -32.63 -41.36
CA LYS A 228 -18.12 -33.24 -41.45
C LYS A 228 -18.81 -32.92 -42.77
N ALA A 229 -18.83 -31.64 -43.15
CA ALA A 229 -19.41 -31.22 -44.43
C ALA A 229 -18.69 -31.85 -45.63
N ALA A 230 -17.35 -31.95 -45.58
CA ALA A 230 -16.55 -32.59 -46.63
C ALA A 230 -16.78 -34.11 -46.72
N VAL A 231 -16.89 -34.81 -45.59
CA VAL A 231 -17.22 -36.25 -45.52
C VAL A 231 -18.60 -36.50 -46.13
N THR A 232 -19.62 -35.74 -45.73
CA THR A 232 -20.97 -35.86 -46.30
C THR A 232 -20.98 -35.61 -47.80
N ALA A 233 -20.23 -34.60 -48.27
CA ALA A 233 -20.10 -34.32 -49.69
C ALA A 233 -19.38 -35.43 -50.46
N ALA A 234 -18.35 -36.04 -49.87
CA ALA A 234 -17.61 -37.18 -50.46
C ALA A 234 -18.50 -38.42 -50.56
N ILE A 235 -19.21 -38.79 -49.49
CA ILE A 235 -20.16 -39.91 -49.48
C ILE A 235 -21.25 -39.71 -50.54
N ASN A 236 -21.84 -38.51 -50.61
CA ASN A 236 -22.87 -38.20 -51.61
C ASN A 236 -22.32 -38.23 -53.06
N ARG A 237 -21.02 -38.00 -53.27
CA ARG A 237 -20.38 -38.19 -54.57
C ARG A 237 -20.13 -39.67 -54.87
N GLU A 238 -19.66 -40.44 -53.90
CA GLU A 238 -19.45 -41.89 -54.02
C GLU A 238 -20.78 -42.60 -54.35
N ILE A 239 -21.87 -42.27 -53.65
CA ILE A 239 -23.21 -42.83 -53.90
C ILE A 239 -23.73 -42.47 -55.31
N ARG A 240 -23.53 -41.22 -55.77
CA ARG A 240 -23.96 -40.81 -57.12
C ARG A 240 -23.18 -41.53 -58.21
N LYS A 241 -21.87 -41.70 -58.05
CA LYS A 241 -21.04 -42.44 -59.00
C LYS A 241 -21.45 -43.91 -59.08
N ALA A 242 -21.70 -44.55 -57.93
CA ALA A 242 -22.18 -45.93 -57.89
C ALA A 242 -23.56 -46.08 -58.58
N ALA A 243 -24.48 -45.13 -58.38
CA ALA A 243 -25.79 -45.13 -59.03
C ALA A 243 -25.74 -44.82 -60.54
N GLU A 244 -24.69 -44.16 -61.02
CA GLU A 244 -24.44 -43.91 -62.45
C GLU A 244 -23.74 -45.11 -63.12
N GLU A 245 -22.97 -45.90 -62.38
CA GLU A 245 -22.33 -47.14 -62.85
C GLU A 245 -23.29 -48.35 -62.88
N GLU A 246 -24.39 -48.31 -62.13
CA GLU A 246 -25.46 -49.33 -62.14
C GLU A 246 -26.56 -49.09 -63.21
N ARG A 247 -26.47 -48.01 -63.99
CA ARG A 247 -27.40 -47.68 -65.09
C ARG A 247 -26.79 -48.00 -66.46
#